data_AF-A0A949AEG6-F1
#
_entry.id   AF-A0A949AEG6-F1
#
_cell.length_a   1.000
_cell.length_b   1.000
_cell.length_c   1.000
_cell.angle_alpha   90.00
_cell.angle_beta   90.00
_cell.angle_gamma   90.00
#
_symmetry.space_group_name_H-M   'P 1'
#
loop_
_entity.id
_entity.type
_entity.pdbx_description
1 polymer ?
#
loop_
_entity_poly.entity_id
_entity_poly.type
_entity_poly.pdbx_seq_one_letter_code
_entity_poly.pdbx_strand_id
1 'polypeptide(L)'
;MRTLIYIPIIHTSADLGSLAKDVTKRGIANLGDELWGRHRKTVEGFWDAIAAYSDSIAVSGMKIYQDGMVAEGEIGEKIVEEGVRLGSKNFELLSKLIKRGAILVKTEDFKLVKEERDRLLAITQASSI
;
A
#
# COMPACT_ATOMS: atom_id res chain seq x y z
N MET A 1 -7.29 -28.45 -0.52
CA MET A 1 -7.47 -27.28 -1.42
C MET A 1 -6.96 -26.06 -0.67
N ARG A 2 -6.18 -25.17 -1.29
CA ARG A 2 -5.72 -23.91 -0.66
C ARG A 2 -6.61 -22.76 -1.14
N THR A 3 -6.97 -21.86 -0.23
CA THR A 3 -7.80 -20.69 -0.55
C THR A 3 -6.90 -19.48 -0.78
N LEU A 4 -7.15 -18.73 -1.86
CA LEU A 4 -6.53 -17.45 -2.13
C LEU A 4 -7.58 -16.36 -1.93
N ILE A 5 -7.27 -15.37 -1.09
CA ILE A 5 -8.06 -14.15 -0.94
C ILE A 5 -7.29 -13.05 -1.66
N TYR A 6 -7.92 -12.45 -2.66
CA TYR A 6 -7.33 -11.35 -3.44
C TYR A 6 -8.00 -10.04 -3.05
N ILE A 7 -7.19 -9.07 -2.64
CA ILE A 7 -7.64 -7.73 -2.25
C ILE A 7 -6.96 -6.72 -3.17
N PRO A 8 -7.72 -5.94 -3.96
CA PRO A 8 -7.15 -4.87 -4.76
C PRO A 8 -6.71 -3.71 -3.84
N ILE A 9 -5.62 -3.05 -4.19
CA ILE A 9 -5.11 -1.91 -3.42
C ILE A 9 -5.49 -0.61 -4.12
N ILE A 10 -6.14 0.29 -3.38
CA ILE A 10 -6.41 1.66 -3.82
C ILE A 10 -5.57 2.61 -2.97
N HIS A 11 -4.52 3.17 -3.56
CA HIS A 11 -3.63 4.10 -2.88
C HIS A 11 -4.39 5.35 -2.41
N THR A 12 -4.18 5.69 -1.15
CA THR A 12 -4.65 6.91 -0.51
C THR A 12 -3.56 7.97 -0.50
N SER A 13 -3.89 9.19 -0.09
CA SER A 13 -2.89 10.27 0.03
C SER A 13 -1.70 9.90 0.91
N ALA A 14 -1.89 9.06 1.93
CA ALA A 14 -0.81 8.56 2.79
C ALA A 14 0.23 7.74 2.03
N ASP A 15 -0.21 6.99 1.01
CA ASP A 15 0.65 6.12 0.20
C ASP A 15 1.45 6.90 -0.87
N LEU A 16 0.94 8.06 -1.27
CA LEU A 16 1.50 8.85 -2.37
C LEU A 16 2.63 9.80 -1.92
N GLY A 17 2.85 9.96 -0.62
CA GLY A 17 3.90 10.83 -0.08
C GLY A 17 3.84 12.25 -0.66
N SER A 18 4.94 12.74 -1.23
CA SER A 18 5.04 14.08 -1.81
C SER A 18 4.10 14.30 -3.01
N LEU A 19 3.73 13.25 -3.74
CA LEU A 19 2.85 13.33 -4.91
C LEU A 19 1.38 13.55 -4.53
N ALA A 20 1.00 13.34 -3.27
CA ALA A 20 -0.38 13.45 -2.80
C ALA A 20 -1.00 14.82 -3.12
N LYS A 21 -0.22 15.91 -3.00
CA LYS A 21 -0.67 17.28 -3.28
C LYS A 21 -0.97 17.47 -4.76
N ASP A 22 -0.10 17.01 -5.64
CA ASP A 22 -0.26 17.16 -7.09
C ASP A 22 -1.39 16.29 -7.64
N VAL A 23 -1.59 15.10 -7.06
CA VAL A 23 -2.74 14.24 -7.39
C VAL A 23 -4.04 14.91 -6.94
N THR A 24 -4.09 15.45 -5.72
CA THR A 24 -5.28 16.15 -5.21
C THR A 24 -5.62 17.36 -6.07
N LYS A 25 -4.62 18.20 -6.38
CA LYS A 25 -4.81 19.39 -7.22
C LYS A 25 -5.33 19.03 -8.60
N ARG A 26 -4.77 18.00 -9.25
CA ARG A 26 -5.23 17.52 -10.56
C ARG A 26 -6.62 16.89 -10.49
N GLY A 27 -6.92 16.14 -9.43
CA GLY A 27 -8.24 15.56 -9.19
C GLY A 27 -9.32 16.63 -9.10
N ILE A 28 -9.09 17.67 -8.30
CA ILE A 28 -10.02 18.80 -8.16
C ILE A 28 -10.15 19.56 -9.49
N ALA A 29 -9.04 19.84 -10.18
CA ALA A 29 -9.08 20.56 -11.46
C ALA A 29 -9.88 19.82 -12.55
N ASN A 30 -9.82 18.49 -12.57
CA ASN A 30 -10.48 17.68 -13.60
C ASN A 30 -11.92 17.30 -13.26
N LEU A 31 -12.24 17.09 -11.98
CA LEU A 31 -13.52 16.51 -11.54
C LEU A 31 -14.38 17.51 -10.74
N GLY A 32 -13.80 18.61 -10.28
CA GLY A 32 -14.42 19.51 -9.32
C GLY A 32 -14.37 18.98 -7.88
N ASP A 33 -14.45 19.89 -6.90
CA ASP A 33 -14.35 19.57 -5.48
C ASP A 33 -15.39 18.56 -4.98
N GLU A 34 -16.63 18.67 -5.46
CA GLU A 34 -17.73 17.79 -5.01
C GLU A 34 -17.50 16.34 -5.43
N LEU A 35 -17.21 16.10 -6.71
CA LEU A 35 -16.99 14.76 -7.24
C LEU A 35 -15.69 14.17 -6.68
N TRP A 36 -14.65 14.99 -6.50
CA TRP A 36 -13.42 14.58 -5.83
C TRP A 36 -13.66 14.19 -4.36
N GLY A 37 -14.47 14.97 -3.64
CA GLY A 37 -14.91 14.64 -2.28
C GLY A 37 -15.65 13.31 -2.20
N ARG A 38 -16.59 13.08 -3.13
CA ARG A 38 -17.31 11.80 -3.25
C ARG A 38 -16.36 10.64 -3.56
N HIS A 39 -15.40 10.83 -4.47
CA HIS A 39 -14.40 9.82 -4.78
C HIS A 39 -13.61 9.40 -3.54
N ARG A 40 -13.09 10.37 -2.76
CA ARG A 40 -12.37 10.06 -1.51
C ARG A 40 -13.23 9.27 -0.52
N LYS A 41 -14.47 9.68 -0.32
CA LYS A 41 -15.41 8.97 0.57
C LYS A 41 -15.70 7.54 0.10
N THR A 42 -15.79 7.32 -1.21
CA THR A 42 -15.95 5.97 -1.78
C THR A 42 -14.72 5.10 -1.51
N VAL A 43 -13.51 5.66 -1.67
CA VAL A 43 -12.26 4.96 -1.38
C VAL A 43 -12.13 4.63 0.12
N GLU A 44 -12.52 5.54 1.01
CA GLU A 44 -12.58 5.28 2.46
C GLU A 44 -13.55 4.13 2.77
N GLY A 45 -14.76 4.17 2.22
CA GLY A 45 -15.75 3.09 2.40
C GLY A 45 -15.30 1.73 1.85
N PHE A 46 -14.51 1.72 0.78
CA PHE A 46 -13.85 0.50 0.28
C PHE A 46 -12.91 -0.09 1.34
N TRP A 47 -12.04 0.73 1.94
CA TRP A 47 -11.11 0.28 2.97
C TRP A 47 -11.83 -0.18 4.24
N ASP A 48 -12.91 0.48 4.63
CA ASP A 48 -13.75 0.04 5.76
C ASP A 48 -14.36 -1.35 5.52
N ALA A 49 -14.88 -1.59 4.31
CA ALA A 49 -15.45 -2.88 3.94
C ALA A 49 -14.40 -4.01 3.92
N ILE A 50 -13.20 -3.73 3.39
CA ILE A 50 -12.09 -4.69 3.40
C ILE A 50 -11.65 -4.99 4.84
N ALA A 51 -11.51 -3.98 5.69
CA ALA A 51 -11.14 -4.17 7.09
C ALA A 51 -12.17 -5.04 7.82
N ALA A 52 -13.46 -4.75 7.67
CA ALA A 52 -14.54 -5.54 8.27
C ALA A 52 -14.54 -7.00 7.78
N TYR A 53 -14.35 -7.23 6.48
CA TYR A 53 -14.22 -8.57 5.92
C TYR A 53 -13.01 -9.30 6.51
N SER A 54 -11.85 -8.66 6.55
CA SER A 54 -10.63 -9.23 7.10
C SER A 54 -10.77 -9.58 8.58
N ASP A 55 -11.49 -8.78 9.37
CA ASP A 55 -11.78 -9.07 10.77
C ASP A 55 -12.67 -10.32 10.95
N SER A 56 -13.50 -10.65 9.95
CA SER A 56 -14.42 -11.80 10.00
C SER A 56 -13.78 -13.18 9.69
N ILE A 57 -12.58 -13.20 9.10
CA ILE A 57 -11.91 -14.44 8.68
C ILE A 57 -10.81 -14.87 9.65
N ALA A 58 -10.59 -16.17 9.83
CA ALA A 58 -9.45 -16.67 10.61
C ALA A 58 -8.16 -16.60 9.76
N VAL A 59 -7.11 -15.97 10.30
CA VAL A 59 -5.89 -15.64 9.54
C VAL A 59 -4.60 -16.20 10.14
N SER A 60 -4.69 -16.93 11.26
CA SER A 60 -3.51 -17.56 11.88
C SER A 60 -2.84 -18.54 10.91
N GLY A 61 -1.55 -18.33 10.63
CA GLY A 61 -0.77 -19.10 9.66
C GLY A 61 -1.05 -18.77 8.19
N MET A 62 -1.93 -17.81 7.90
CA MET A 62 -2.17 -17.31 6.54
C MET A 62 -0.96 -16.53 6.06
N LYS A 63 -0.52 -16.76 4.82
CA LYS A 63 0.58 -16.01 4.20
C LYS A 63 0.05 -14.78 3.49
N ILE A 64 0.66 -13.63 3.74
CA ILE A 64 0.35 -12.37 3.08
C ILE A 64 1.44 -12.07 2.08
N TYR A 65 1.02 -11.84 0.84
CA TYR A 65 1.87 -11.39 -0.25
C TYR A 65 1.36 -10.02 -0.69
N GLN A 66 2.13 -8.98 -0.38
CA GLN A 66 1.85 -7.62 -0.85
C GLN A 66 2.88 -7.23 -1.90
N ASP A 67 2.42 -6.55 -2.94
CA ASP A 67 3.31 -5.95 -3.92
C ASP A 67 4.33 -4.98 -3.27
N GLY A 68 5.56 -4.98 -3.78
CA GLY A 68 6.64 -4.10 -3.31
C GLY A 68 7.22 -4.41 -1.92
N MET A 69 6.91 -5.56 -1.30
CA MET A 69 7.43 -5.90 0.02
C MET A 69 8.83 -6.50 -0.05
N VAL A 70 9.84 -5.71 0.32
CA VAL A 70 11.27 -6.06 0.22
C VAL A 70 11.83 -6.86 1.40
N ALA A 71 11.05 -7.04 2.46
CA ALA A 71 11.48 -7.76 3.66
C ALA A 71 10.34 -8.53 4.35
N GLU A 72 10.74 -9.55 5.11
CA GLU A 72 9.87 -10.33 6.00
C GLU A 72 10.46 -10.36 7.41
N GLY A 73 9.73 -10.96 8.36
CA GLY A 73 10.12 -10.98 9.77
C GLY A 73 10.18 -9.58 10.38
N GLU A 74 11.11 -9.36 11.32
CA GLU A 74 11.23 -8.12 12.10
C GLU A 74 11.39 -6.86 11.21
N ILE A 75 12.15 -6.95 10.11
CA ILE A 75 12.33 -5.81 9.21
C ILE A 75 11.05 -5.53 8.42
N GLY A 76 10.36 -6.58 7.96
CA GLY A 76 9.05 -6.44 7.32
C GLY A 76 8.02 -5.81 8.27
N GLU A 77 8.00 -6.22 9.54
CA GLU A 77 7.12 -5.65 10.56
C GLU A 77 7.41 -4.15 10.79
N LYS A 78 8.68 -3.74 10.86
CA LYS A 78 9.05 -2.31 10.97
C LYS A 78 8.59 -1.49 9.76
N ILE A 79 8.65 -2.04 8.55
CA ILE A 79 8.12 -1.39 7.34
C ILE A 79 6.60 -1.21 7.47
N VAL A 80 5.89 -2.23 7.97
CA VAL A 80 4.45 -2.15 8.21
C VAL A 80 4.12 -1.09 9.26
N GLU A 81 4.84 -1.06 10.38
CA GLU A 81 4.67 -0.06 11.44
C GLU A 81 4.87 1.37 10.92
N GLU A 82 5.88 1.58 10.08
CA GLU A 82 6.12 2.87 9.44
C GLU A 82 4.95 3.28 8.54
N GLY A 83 4.46 2.35 7.71
CA GLY A 83 3.28 2.59 6.86
C GLY A 83 2.03 2.93 7.66
N VAL A 84 1.81 2.26 8.80
CA VAL A 84 0.72 2.59 9.74
C VAL A 84 0.91 4.00 10.30
N ARG A 85 2.12 4.37 10.70
CA ARG A 85 2.43 5.70 11.24
C ARG A 85 2.15 6.81 10.23
N LEU A 86 2.37 6.54 8.95
CA LEU A 86 2.06 7.46 7.85
C LEU A 86 0.56 7.50 7.48
N GLY A 87 -0.27 6.65 8.10
CA GLY A 87 -1.72 6.61 7.91
C GLY A 87 -2.17 5.79 6.70
N SER A 88 -1.33 4.88 6.20
CA SER A 88 -1.69 4.00 5.08
C SER A 88 -2.70 2.94 5.51
N LYS A 89 -3.89 2.95 4.89
CA LYS A 89 -4.93 1.94 5.11
C LYS A 89 -4.49 0.53 4.73
N ASN A 90 -3.63 0.43 3.72
CA ASN A 90 -3.04 -0.83 3.32
C ASN A 90 -2.14 -1.43 4.43
N PHE A 91 -1.24 -0.61 4.99
CA PHE A 91 -0.36 -1.08 6.07
C PHE A 91 -1.11 -1.25 7.41
N GLU A 92 -2.17 -0.48 7.67
CA GLU A 92 -3.09 -0.74 8.80
C GLU A 92 -3.72 -2.13 8.70
N LEU A 93 -4.17 -2.52 7.50
CA LEU A 93 -4.70 -3.85 7.25
C LEU A 93 -3.65 -4.94 7.49
N LEU A 94 -2.44 -4.78 6.93
CA LEU A 94 -1.34 -5.72 7.16
C LEU A 94 -1.04 -5.88 8.66
N SER A 95 -0.92 -4.77 9.39
CA SER A 95 -0.62 -4.78 10.83
C SER A 95 -1.68 -5.57 11.61
N LYS A 96 -2.97 -5.35 11.31
CA LYS A 96 -4.07 -6.11 11.95
C LYS A 96 -3.99 -7.61 11.65
N LEU A 97 -3.72 -7.98 10.40
CA LEU A 97 -3.62 -9.39 10.00
C LEU A 97 -2.43 -10.08 10.69
N ILE A 98 -1.27 -9.43 10.70
CA ILE A 98 -0.05 -9.94 11.36
C ILE A 98 -0.27 -10.14 12.86
N LYS A 99 -0.88 -9.16 13.54
CA LYS A 99 -1.25 -9.26 14.98
C LYS A 99 -2.19 -10.42 15.28
N ARG A 100 -2.95 -10.90 14.28
CA ARG A 100 -3.87 -12.04 14.38
C ARG A 100 -3.24 -13.36 13.92
N GLY A 101 -1.92 -13.38 13.70
CA GLY A 101 -1.14 -14.58 13.40
C GLY A 101 -0.89 -14.84 11.92
N ALA A 102 -1.19 -13.88 11.03
CA ALA A 102 -0.80 -13.99 9.64
C ALA A 102 0.71 -13.72 9.47
N ILE A 103 1.31 -14.29 8.43
CA ILE A 103 2.74 -14.27 8.17
C ILE A 103 2.99 -13.39 6.94
N LEU A 104 3.70 -12.28 7.14
CA LEU A 104 4.16 -11.44 6.04
C LEU A 104 5.28 -12.16 5.28
N VAL A 105 5.14 -12.23 3.95
CA VAL A 105 6.13 -12.86 3.07
C VAL A 105 6.79 -11.80 2.20
N LYS A 106 8.11 -11.89 2.06
CA LYS A 106 8.87 -11.05 1.14
C LYS A 106 8.47 -11.34 -0.31
N THR A 107 8.16 -10.31 -1.08
CA THR A 107 7.79 -10.42 -2.50
C THR A 107 8.87 -9.91 -3.43
N GLU A 108 9.74 -9.02 -2.94
CA GLU A 108 10.78 -8.38 -3.75
C GLU A 108 12.20 -8.64 -3.22
N ASP A 109 13.18 -8.61 -4.11
CA ASP A 109 14.59 -8.54 -3.71
C ASP A 109 15.04 -7.08 -3.58
N PHE A 110 15.44 -6.70 -2.37
CA PHE A 110 15.88 -5.33 -2.09
C PHE A 110 17.01 -4.84 -3.01
N LYS A 111 17.96 -5.71 -3.41
CA LYS A 111 19.08 -5.30 -4.27
C LYS A 111 18.57 -4.97 -5.67
N LEU A 112 17.65 -5.77 -6.20
CA LEU A 112 17.05 -5.54 -7.52
C LEU A 112 16.19 -4.28 -7.52
N VAL A 113 15.35 -4.08 -6.50
CA VAL A 113 14.53 -2.86 -6.37
C VAL A 113 15.41 -1.61 -6.26
N LYS A 114 16.52 -1.69 -5.51
CA LYS A 114 17.49 -0.60 -5.43
C LYS A 114 18.15 -0.31 -6.77
N GLU A 115 18.57 -1.35 -7.48
CA GLU A 115 19.21 -1.21 -8.78
C GLU A 115 18.26 -0.60 -9.82
N GLU A 116 16.99 -1.03 -9.85
CA GLU A 116 15.97 -0.42 -10.68
C GLU A 116 15.81 1.08 -10.36
N ARG A 117 15.66 1.42 -9.08
CA ARG A 117 15.56 2.81 -8.62
C ARG A 117 16.76 3.63 -9.09
N ASP A 118 17.97 3.11 -8.91
CA ASP A 118 19.21 3.81 -9.28
C ASP A 118 19.30 4.02 -10.81
N ARG A 119 18.88 3.04 -11.62
CA ARG A 119 18.79 3.17 -13.09
C ARG A 119 17.75 4.22 -13.50
N LEU A 120 16.58 4.23 -12.88
CA LEU A 120 15.55 5.24 -13.16
C LEU A 120 16.03 6.66 -12.82
N LEU A 121 16.72 6.83 -11.68
CA LEU A 121 17.32 8.12 -11.33
C LEU A 121 18.34 8.55 -12.37
N ALA A 122 19.23 7.65 -12.82
CA ALA A 122 20.20 7.95 -13.86
C ALA A 122 19.54 8.41 -15.17
N ILE A 123 18.42 7.79 -15.58
CA ILE A 123 17.66 8.21 -16.77
C ILE A 123 17.03 9.59 -16.57
N THR A 124 16.39 9.84 -15.42
CA THR A 124 15.70 11.12 -15.17
C THR A 124 16.65 12.30 -14.94
N GLN A 125 17.88 12.03 -14.49
CA GLN A 125 18.92 13.03 -14.27
C GLN A 125 19.84 13.20 -15.48
N ALA A 126 19.83 12.26 -16.43
CA ALA A 126 20.49 12.45 -17.71
C ALA A 126 19.75 13.56 -18.48
N SER A 127 20.37 14.73 -18.56
CA SER A 127 19.94 15.79 -19.45
C SER A 127 19.76 15.22 -20.86
N SER A 128 18.61 15.49 -21.49
CA SER A 128 18.45 15.23 -22.92
C SER A 128 19.61 15.90 -23.66
N ILE A 129 20.33 15.12 -24.47
CA ILE A 129 21.33 15.62 -25.42
C ILE A 129 20.63 16.47 -26.48
#